data_AF-A0A2N0ZQM9-F1
#
_entry.id   AF-A0A2N0ZQM9-F1
#
_cell.length_a   1.000
_cell.length_b   1.000
_cell.length_c   1.000
_cell.angle_alpha   90.00
_cell.angle_beta   90.00
_cell.angle_gamma   90.00
#
_symmetry.space_group_name_H-M   'P 1'
#
loop_
_entity.id
_entity.type
_entity.pdbx_description
1 polymer ?
#
loop_
_entity_poly.entity_id
_entity_poly.type
_entity_poly.pdbx_seq_one_letter_code
_entity_poly.pdbx_strand_id
1 'polypeptide(L)'
;MQISFPDWLTPQFVYITLSAVVAVLIWIEGEMLKGTDGKLPQSKFFQISSLLDTSWFFISVVMLYVIDLTPLAVAVPAAYGIYTVFGWVYGTKLLKRKGIPDSPKDLVIPTKYIAYSQSFSLIFFALCLLVLTSPWLPLTQ
;
A
#
# COMPACT_ATOMS: atom_id res chain seq x y z
N MET A 1 -3.15 -23.45 25.38
CA MET A 1 -3.41 -24.29 24.19
C MET A 1 -2.70 -23.64 23.02
N GLN A 2 -1.53 -24.14 22.61
CA GLN A 2 -0.85 -23.65 21.41
C GLN A 2 -1.61 -24.19 20.19
N ILE A 3 -2.32 -23.31 19.48
CA ILE A 3 -2.96 -23.67 18.22
C ILE A 3 -1.84 -23.73 17.19
N SER A 4 -1.45 -24.94 16.77
CA SER A 4 -0.53 -25.16 15.66
C SER A 4 -1.25 -24.78 14.37
N PHE A 5 -1.01 -23.57 13.88
CA PHE A 5 -1.48 -23.18 12.56
C PHE A 5 -0.64 -23.87 11.48
N PRO A 6 -1.24 -24.33 10.36
CA PRO A 6 -0.46 -24.67 9.17
C PRO A 6 0.44 -23.50 8.77
N ASP A 7 1.61 -23.76 8.17
CA ASP A 7 2.61 -22.72 7.83
C ASP A 7 2.03 -21.54 7.01
N TRP A 8 0.96 -21.78 6.24
CA TRP A 8 0.24 -20.81 5.41
C TRP A 8 -0.86 -20.02 6.14
N LEU A 9 -1.09 -20.25 7.43
CA LEU A 9 -2.10 -19.54 8.23
C LEU A 9 -1.50 -18.74 9.40
N THR A 10 -0.18 -18.51 9.38
CA THR A 10 0.46 -17.65 10.38
C THR A 10 -0.01 -16.20 10.22
N PRO A 11 -0.15 -15.43 11.32
CA PRO A 11 -0.53 -14.02 11.25
C PRO A 11 0.39 -13.19 10.32
N GLN A 12 1.69 -13.49 10.31
CA GLN A 12 2.65 -12.91 9.36
C GLN A 12 2.26 -13.24 7.91
N PHE A 13 2.08 -14.52 7.56
CA PHE A 13 1.75 -14.91 6.18
C PHE A 13 0.49 -14.20 5.68
N VAL A 14 -0.56 -14.15 6.52
CA VAL A 14 -1.82 -13.46 6.21
C VAL A 14 -1.59 -11.96 5.98
N TYR A 15 -0.89 -11.30 6.90
CA TYR A 15 -0.61 -9.86 6.79
C TYR A 15 0.20 -9.51 5.53
N ILE A 16 1.25 -10.28 5.22
CA ILE A 16 2.10 -10.03 4.04
C ILE A 16 1.33 -10.33 2.75
N THR A 17 0.51 -11.38 2.73
CA THR A 17 -0.34 -11.70 1.57
C THR A 17 -1.35 -10.60 1.30
N LEU A 18 -2.04 -10.11 2.34
CA LEU A 18 -2.98 -9.00 2.19
C LEU A 18 -2.27 -7.69 1.80
N SER A 19 -1.06 -7.46 2.28
CA SER A 19 -0.23 -6.32 1.85
C SER A 19 0.11 -6.40 0.36
N ALA A 20 0.39 -7.59 -0.16
CA ALA A 20 0.57 -7.81 -1.59
C ALA A 20 -0.71 -7.48 -2.38
N VAL A 21 -1.88 -7.86 -1.86
CA VAL A 21 -3.18 -7.49 -2.46
C VAL A 21 -3.37 -5.98 -2.47
N VAL A 22 -3.08 -5.29 -1.36
CA VAL A 22 -3.15 -3.81 -1.30
C VAL A 22 -2.21 -3.16 -2.31
N ALA A 23 -1.01 -3.71 -2.52
CA ALA A 23 -0.10 -3.23 -3.57
C ALA A 23 -0.75 -3.30 -4.98
N VAL A 24 -1.43 -4.40 -5.29
CA VAL A 24 -2.16 -4.55 -6.56
C VAL A 24 -3.31 -3.54 -6.65
N LEU A 25 -4.05 -3.31 -5.57
CA LEU A 25 -5.12 -2.33 -5.51
C LEU A 25 -4.62 -0.91 -5.79
N ILE A 26 -3.53 -0.47 -5.16
CA ILE A 26 -2.90 0.85 -5.42
C ILE A 26 -2.50 0.98 -6.89
N TRP A 27 -1.95 -0.07 -7.50
CA TRP A 27 -1.60 -0.05 -8.92
C TRP A 27 -2.83 0.18 -9.80
N ILE A 28 -3.91 -0.58 -9.54
CA ILE A 28 -5.18 -0.49 -10.27
C ILE A 28 -5.80 0.90 -10.11
N GLU A 29 -5.83 1.45 -8.89
CA GLU A 29 -6.29 2.83 -8.64
C GLU A 29 -5.53 3.85 -9.50
N GLY A 30 -4.21 3.68 -9.63
CA GLY A 30 -3.39 4.51 -10.50
C GLY A 30 -3.79 4.43 -11.97
N GLU A 31 -4.10 3.23 -12.48
CA GLU A 31 -4.59 3.05 -13.85
C GLU A 31 -5.98 3.66 -14.05
N MET A 32 -6.87 3.51 -13.07
CA MET A 32 -8.20 4.14 -13.10
C MET A 32 -8.11 5.66 -13.11
N LEU A 33 -7.21 6.24 -12.30
CA LEU A 33 -6.95 7.69 -12.28
C LEU A 33 -6.34 8.19 -13.60
N LYS A 34 -5.48 7.41 -14.25
CA LYS A 34 -4.99 7.76 -15.60
C LYS A 34 -6.13 7.78 -16.62
N GLY A 35 -7.05 6.83 -16.54
CA GLY A 35 -8.23 6.76 -17.41
C GLY A 35 -9.22 7.92 -17.25
N THR A 36 -9.10 8.71 -16.18
CA THR A 36 -9.96 9.86 -15.88
C THR A 36 -9.20 11.19 -15.83
N ASP A 37 -7.99 11.25 -16.42
CA ASP A 37 -7.11 12.42 -16.39
C ASP A 37 -6.81 12.95 -14.97
N GLY A 38 -6.76 12.05 -14.01
CA GLY A 38 -6.54 12.33 -12.58
C GLY A 38 -7.79 12.75 -11.82
N LYS A 39 -8.97 12.85 -12.46
CA LYS A 39 -10.24 13.08 -11.75
C LYS A 39 -10.64 11.83 -10.98
N LEU A 40 -11.23 12.00 -9.80
CA LEU A 40 -11.68 10.87 -8.99
C LEU A 40 -12.73 10.03 -9.75
N PRO A 41 -12.48 8.73 -10.00
CA PRO A 41 -13.45 7.85 -10.62
C PRO A 41 -14.72 7.72 -9.76
N GLN A 42 -15.90 7.78 -10.36
CA GLN A 42 -17.18 7.63 -9.67
C GLN A 42 -17.56 6.16 -9.37
N SER A 43 -16.58 5.26 -9.34
CA SER A 43 -16.83 3.83 -9.13
C SER A 43 -16.78 3.48 -7.65
N LYS A 44 -17.70 2.60 -7.21
CA LYS A 44 -17.71 2.06 -5.84
C LYS A 44 -16.42 1.29 -5.53
N PHE A 45 -15.87 0.60 -6.53
CA PHE A 45 -14.61 -0.13 -6.39
C PHE A 45 -13.46 0.81 -6.02
N PHE A 46 -13.32 1.95 -6.72
CA PHE A 46 -12.27 2.93 -6.42
C PHE A 46 -12.39 3.47 -5.00
N GLN A 47 -13.62 3.79 -4.55
CA GLN A 47 -13.87 4.30 -3.20
C GLN A 47 -13.49 3.28 -2.11
N ILE A 48 -13.89 2.01 -2.29
CA ILE A 48 -13.57 0.93 -1.33
C ILE A 48 -12.06 0.66 -1.32
N SER A 49 -11.46 0.58 -2.50
CA SER A 49 -10.02 0.35 -2.66
C SER A 49 -9.21 1.45 -1.98
N SER A 50 -9.56 2.72 -2.24
CA SER A 50 -8.84 3.86 -1.68
C SER A 50 -8.99 3.96 -0.16
N LEU A 51 -10.16 3.54 0.37
CA LEU A 51 -10.36 3.41 1.81
C LEU A 51 -9.49 2.30 2.40
N LEU A 52 -9.39 1.15 1.73
CA LEU A 52 -8.52 0.04 2.15
C LEU A 52 -7.05 0.45 2.14
N ASP A 53 -6.57 1.09 1.08
CA ASP A 53 -5.22 1.65 1.00
C ASP A 53 -4.95 2.59 2.19
N THR A 54 -5.78 3.61 2.38
CA THR A 54 -5.60 4.55 3.49
C THR A 54 -5.65 3.86 4.87
N SER A 55 -6.54 2.90 5.05
CA SER A 55 -6.66 2.14 6.30
C SER A 55 -5.46 1.22 6.55
N TRP A 56 -4.81 0.74 5.49
CA TRP A 56 -3.68 -0.18 5.57
C TRP A 56 -2.47 0.43 6.27
N PHE A 57 -2.34 1.76 6.25
CA PHE A 57 -1.33 2.47 7.04
C PHE A 57 -1.50 2.18 8.53
N PHE A 58 -2.71 2.37 9.06
CA PHE A 58 -3.01 2.13 10.47
C PHE A 58 -2.91 0.66 10.82
N ILE A 59 -3.39 -0.23 9.95
CA ILE A 59 -3.25 -1.68 10.11
C ILE A 59 -1.76 -2.05 10.19
N SER A 60 -0.91 -1.52 9.29
CA SER A 60 0.52 -1.80 9.28
C SER A 60 1.23 -1.31 10.54
N VAL A 61 0.84 -0.14 11.06
CA VAL A 61 1.35 0.36 12.35
C VAL A 61 0.94 -0.58 13.48
N VAL A 62 -0.32 -1.03 13.53
CA VAL A 62 -0.78 -1.97 14.57
C VAL A 62 -0.04 -3.30 14.47
N MET A 63 0.15 -3.84 13.27
CA MET A 63 0.82 -5.13 13.06
C MET A 63 2.27 -5.14 13.54
N LEU A 64 2.98 -4.00 13.51
CA LEU A 64 4.32 -3.89 14.12
C LEU A 64 4.36 -4.23 15.61
N TYR A 65 3.24 -4.11 16.33
CA TYR A 65 3.18 -4.32 17.77
C TYR A 65 2.35 -5.55 18.18
N VAL A 66 1.56 -6.11 17.26
CA VAL A 66 0.59 -7.19 17.57
C VAL A 66 1.07 -8.56 17.11
N ILE A 67 1.93 -8.64 16.09
CA ILE A 67 2.42 -9.92 15.55
C ILE A 67 3.95 -9.99 15.56
N ASP A 68 4.48 -11.18 15.81
CA ASP A 68 5.92 -11.45 15.75
C ASP A 68 6.37 -11.56 14.29
N LEU A 69 6.89 -10.45 13.76
CA LEU A 69 7.46 -10.39 12.42
C LEU A 69 8.92 -10.84 12.43
N THR A 70 9.31 -11.65 11.45
CA THR A 70 10.73 -11.90 11.18
C THR A 70 11.44 -10.59 10.81
N PRO A 71 12.76 -10.47 11.03
CA PRO A 71 13.50 -9.24 10.73
C PRO A 71 13.28 -8.73 9.29
N LEU A 72 13.18 -9.64 8.31
CA LEU A 72 12.89 -9.29 6.93
C LEU A 72 11.42 -8.82 6.75
N ALA A 73 10.46 -9.45 7.43
CA ALA A 73 9.05 -9.11 7.32
C ALA A 73 8.70 -7.74 7.94
N VAL A 74 9.48 -7.25 8.92
CA VAL A 74 9.38 -5.88 9.45
C VAL A 74 9.56 -4.81 8.37
N ALA A 75 10.28 -5.11 7.29
CA ALA A 75 10.45 -4.19 6.18
C ALA A 75 9.13 -3.83 5.49
N VAL A 76 8.12 -4.72 5.51
CA VAL A 76 6.82 -4.47 4.86
C VAL A 76 6.05 -3.32 5.52
N PRO A 77 5.68 -3.36 6.81
CA PRO A 77 4.99 -2.24 7.44
C PRO A 77 5.84 -0.96 7.47
N ALA A 78 7.17 -1.09 7.60
CA ALA A 78 8.08 0.05 7.58
C ALA A 78 8.09 0.75 6.22
N ALA A 79 8.27 0.00 5.12
CA ALA A 79 8.25 0.54 3.76
C ALA A 79 6.90 1.18 3.44
N TYR A 80 5.81 0.53 3.83
CA TYR A 80 4.46 1.06 3.64
C TYR A 80 4.27 2.38 4.41
N GLY A 81 4.62 2.41 5.70
CA GLY A 81 4.48 3.59 6.54
C GLY A 81 5.31 4.79 6.05
N ILE A 82 6.58 4.56 5.71
CA ILE A 82 7.47 5.59 5.13
C ILE A 82 6.81 6.14 3.87
N TYR A 83 6.40 5.26 2.97
CA TYR A 83 5.83 5.67 1.71
C TYR A 83 4.55 6.49 1.85
N THR A 84 3.60 6.04 2.67
CA THR A 84 2.33 6.75 2.89
C THR A 84 2.57 8.16 3.41
N VAL A 85 3.47 8.32 4.39
CA VAL A 85 3.80 9.64 4.95
C VAL A 85 4.43 10.55 3.90
N PHE A 86 5.42 10.05 3.13
CA PHE A 86 6.02 10.81 2.03
C PHE A 86 5.02 11.13 0.93
N GLY A 87 4.10 10.22 0.64
CA GLY A 87 2.98 10.42 -0.28
C GLY A 87 2.10 11.58 0.16
N TRP A 88 1.66 11.64 1.41
CA TRP A 88 0.87 12.76 1.91
C TRP A 88 1.62 14.10 1.81
N VAL A 89 2.90 14.13 2.19
CA VAL A 89 3.74 15.33 2.05
C VAL A 89 3.87 15.75 0.58
N TYR A 90 4.08 14.79 -0.32
CA TYR A 90 4.23 15.07 -1.75
C TYR A 90 2.92 15.51 -2.40
N GLY A 91 1.81 14.84 -2.09
CA GLY A 91 0.47 15.16 -2.57
C GLY A 91 0.05 16.56 -2.14
N THR A 92 0.19 16.89 -0.85
CA THR A 92 -0.12 18.23 -0.32
C THR A 92 0.73 19.33 -0.98
N LYS A 93 2.03 19.08 -1.19
CA LYS A 93 2.92 20.02 -1.89
C LYS A 93 2.49 20.25 -3.35
N LEU A 94 2.06 19.21 -4.04
CA LEU A 94 1.60 19.31 -5.44
C LEU A 94 0.26 20.03 -5.55
N LEU A 95 -0.67 19.78 -4.63
CA LEU A 95 -1.96 20.48 -4.57
C LEU A 95 -1.77 21.98 -4.30
N LYS A 96 -0.90 22.35 -3.35
CA LYS A 96 -0.56 23.75 -3.08
C LYS A 96 0.00 24.49 -4.31
N ARG A 97 0.69 23.80 -5.22
CA ARG A 97 1.24 24.41 -6.44
C ARG A 97 0.20 24.64 -7.54
N LYS A 98 -0.87 23.83 -7.58
CA LYS A 98 -1.94 23.94 -8.59
C LYS A 98 -3.13 24.78 -8.14
N GLY A 99 -3.15 25.19 -6.87
CA GLY A 99 -4.31 25.82 -6.23
C GLY A 99 -5.19 24.76 -5.56
N ILE A 100 -5.69 25.07 -4.36
CA ILE A 100 -6.65 24.21 -3.66
C ILE A 100 -8.01 24.42 -4.35
N PRO A 101 -8.65 23.37 -4.88
CA PRO A 101 -9.94 23.52 -5.54
C PRO A 101 -11.03 23.90 -4.53
N ASP A 102 -12.00 24.71 -4.98
CA ASP A 102 -13.14 25.16 -4.16
C ASP A 102 -14.11 24.02 -3.81
N SER A 103 -14.04 22.89 -4.54
CA SER A 103 -14.88 21.71 -4.35
C SER A 103 -14.06 20.41 -4.51
N PRO A 104 -14.34 19.36 -3.72
CA PRO A 104 -13.72 18.04 -3.88
C PRO A 104 -13.93 17.42 -5.27
N LYS A 105 -15.00 17.81 -5.98
CA LYS A 105 -15.28 17.31 -7.34
C LYS A 105 -14.31 17.84 -8.38
N ASP A 106 -13.68 18.97 -8.11
CA ASP A 106 -12.71 19.62 -8.98
C ASP A 106 -11.27 19.21 -8.63
N LEU A 107 -11.11 18.28 -7.68
CA LEU A 107 -9.83 17.71 -7.32
C LEU A 107 -9.30 16.84 -8.46
N VAL A 108 -8.19 17.30 -9.04
CA VAL A 108 -7.42 16.54 -10.03
C VAL A 108 -6.14 16.06 -9.38
N ILE A 109 -6.01 14.75 -9.22
CA ILE A 109 -4.81 14.11 -8.71
C ILE A 109 -3.67 14.33 -9.71
N PRO A 110 -2.55 14.93 -9.30
CA PRO A 110 -1.44 15.20 -10.21
C PRO A 110 -0.85 13.91 -10.79
N THR A 111 -0.59 13.87 -12.10
CA THR A 111 0.02 12.71 -12.78
C THR A 111 1.33 12.25 -12.13
N LYS A 112 2.13 13.19 -11.60
CA LYS A 112 3.37 12.87 -10.88
C LYS A 112 3.14 12.13 -9.56
N TYR A 113 2.01 12.41 -8.89
CA TYR A 113 1.60 11.67 -7.69
C TYR A 113 1.13 10.26 -8.07
N ILE A 114 0.33 10.12 -9.14
CA ILE A 114 -0.11 8.82 -9.64
C ILE A 114 1.08 7.91 -9.99
N ALA A 115 2.06 8.44 -10.73
CA ALA A 115 3.27 7.69 -11.09
C ALA A 115 4.10 7.29 -9.86
N TYR A 116 4.13 8.16 -8.85
CA TYR A 116 4.78 7.85 -7.56
C TYR A 116 4.06 6.70 -6.84
N SER A 117 2.71 6.71 -6.78
CA SER A 117 1.86 5.62 -6.22
C SER A 117 2.10 4.29 -6.89
N GLN A 118 2.09 4.27 -8.21
CA GLN A 118 2.30 3.06 -8.97
C GLN A 118 3.73 2.51 -8.87
N SER A 119 4.73 3.40 -8.88
CA SER A 119 6.13 2.98 -8.75
C SER A 119 6.36 2.31 -7.39
N PHE A 120 5.79 2.87 -6.32
CA PHE A 120 5.84 2.25 -5.02
C PHE A 120 5.08 0.93 -4.96
N SER A 121 3.88 0.87 -5.52
CA SER A 121 3.08 -0.34 -5.43
C SER A 121 3.78 -1.54 -6.07
N LEU A 122 4.53 -1.34 -7.16
CA LEU A 122 5.38 -2.38 -7.75
C LEU A 122 6.50 -2.83 -6.80
N ILE A 123 7.27 -1.89 -6.25
CA ILE A 123 8.39 -2.21 -5.36
C ILE A 123 7.89 -2.86 -4.06
N PHE A 124 6.77 -2.38 -3.53
CA PHE A 124 6.11 -2.91 -2.35
C PHE A 124 5.57 -4.32 -2.59
N PHE A 125 4.95 -4.55 -3.75
CA PHE A 125 4.52 -5.89 -4.16
C PHE A 125 5.70 -6.85 -4.27
N ALA A 126 6.80 -6.43 -4.91
CA ALA A 126 8.02 -7.23 -5.01
C ALA A 126 8.61 -7.55 -3.63
N LEU A 127 8.61 -6.59 -2.70
CA LEU A 127 9.00 -6.82 -1.31
C LEU A 127 8.11 -7.85 -0.62
N CYS A 128 6.78 -7.77 -0.80
CA CYS A 128 5.86 -8.75 -0.23
C CYS A 128 6.14 -10.15 -0.79
N LEU A 129 6.35 -10.28 -2.10
CA LEU A 129 6.72 -11.56 -2.74
C LEU A 129 8.06 -12.08 -2.22
N LEU A 130 9.06 -11.22 -2.04
CA LEU A 130 10.35 -11.59 -1.47
C LEU A 130 10.18 -12.15 -0.05
N VAL A 131 9.41 -11.48 0.80
CA VAL A 131 9.15 -11.94 2.17
C VAL A 131 8.41 -13.28 2.17
N LEU A 132 7.35 -13.40 1.36
CA LEU A 132 6.58 -14.63 1.23
C LEU A 132 7.45 -15.79 0.74
N THR A 133 8.34 -15.54 -0.22
CA THR A 133 9.19 -16.57 -0.82
C THR A 133 10.49 -16.83 -0.08
N SER A 134 10.85 -15.97 0.89
CA SER A 134 12.11 -16.06 1.65
C SER A 134 12.40 -17.40 2.32
N PRO A 135 11.41 -18.20 2.82
CA PRO A 135 11.70 -19.51 3.40
C PRO A 135 12.27 -20.52 2.39
N TRP A 136 12.04 -20.32 1.08
CA TRP A 136 12.55 -21.18 0.01
C TRP A 136 13.79 -20.59 -0.68
N LEU A 137 14.21 -19.39 -0.29
CA LEU A 137 15.41 -18.76 -0.82
C LEU A 137 16.62 -19.08 0.06
N PRO A 138 17.81 -19.31 -0.52
CA PRO A 138 19.05 -19.53 0.23
C PRO A 138 19.59 -18.22 0.83
N LEU A 139 18.73 -17.38 1.38
CA LEU A 139 19.07 -16.09 1.99
C LEU A 139 19.26 -16.21 3.52
N THR A 140 18.95 -17.37 4.10
CA THR A 140 18.96 -17.63 5.55
C THR A 140 19.68 -18.93 5.95
N GLN A 141 20.55 -19.47 5.09
CA GLN A 141 21.56 -20.46 5.51
C GLN A 141 22.81 -19.76 6.05
#